data_AF-A0A9K3Q1A1-F1
#
_entry.id   AF-A0A9K3Q1A1-F1
#
_cell.length_a   1.000
_cell.length_b   1.000
_cell.length_c   1.000
_cell.angle_alpha   90.00
_cell.angle_beta   90.00
_cell.angle_gamma   90.00
#
_symmetry.space_group_name_H-M   'P 1'
#
loop_
_entity.id
_entity.type
_entity.pdbx_description
1 polymer ?
#
loop_
_entity_poly.entity_id
_entity_poly.type
_entity_poly.pdbx_seq_one_letter_code
_entity_poly.pdbx_strand_id
1 'polypeptide(L)'
;MKQLGMKYANHKKSYYVDGHEREDVVTSRKLFCKRYLVDLEPRCLRWIQITKEKASELQSLSMDFGHEYMEGDIKMVEFHEDYIDKAGMDLTQFEKKQSVRAPPNSPPLEFIGQDDRLTGFGREMSTDELQKVNEQRLNKTYWDGEAALEVLKSTSKPPLTASPFVRKLLIGINNEGYWNSNHMAVQFEDVVDCLKVLYPSHEFVFLFDHSQGHNRKRKGALDVNNMNVSFGVGDTQRMNWSNEEPPEESTEGPFNLSVQERHKRRSTQLLDEHVNNKPKTKKELTTDLQREGIISKEDRRGYTVKEMQKLAGDHGIAISKSEQKKITGWVGEPKGLLQVARERGLIDHNNHHLYSANPKKNPDGKLNDEKSLRSIVGQCTDFQNELTHLQVMANELKVQVMFTPKFHAEMAGEGIEYSWGFAKGSYRRKPLQKKRKRVDFEDLVDECTNVETELTKARIRKFSARARAYLCTYHYLATAEPTSAAIKDNDQEKKQKVPMMDEIERLMKKFKTHRCAFDFDRGFVMD
;
A
#
# COMPACT_ATOMS: atom_id res chain seq x y z
N MET A 1 -34.29 19.80 3.24
CA MET A 1 -33.33 18.92 3.94
C MET A 1 -33.92 17.53 4.24
N LYS A 2 -34.93 17.38 5.11
CA LYS A 2 -35.59 16.06 5.33
C LYS A 2 -36.32 15.47 4.10
N GLN A 3 -36.90 16.31 3.25
CA GLN A 3 -37.55 15.88 1.99
C GLN A 3 -36.56 15.40 0.91
N LEU A 4 -35.24 15.53 1.13
CA LEU A 4 -34.18 15.04 0.23
C LEU A 4 -33.53 13.74 0.74
N GLY A 5 -34.14 13.06 1.72
CA GLY A 5 -33.57 11.86 2.36
C GLY A 5 -32.35 12.14 3.26
N MET A 6 -31.97 13.41 3.42
CA MET A 6 -30.83 13.80 4.26
C MET A 6 -31.28 14.05 5.70
N LYS A 7 -30.59 13.42 6.66
CA LYS A 7 -30.76 13.67 8.09
C LYS A 7 -29.66 14.62 8.56
N TYR A 8 -30.03 15.65 9.30
CA TYR A 8 -29.07 16.39 10.11
C TYR A 8 -28.46 15.41 11.10
N ALA A 9 -27.14 15.26 11.04
CA ALA A 9 -26.37 14.53 12.02
C ALA A 9 -25.46 15.53 12.72
N ASN A 10 -25.41 15.47 14.05
CA ASN A 10 -24.38 16.17 14.79
C ASN A 10 -23.01 15.68 14.29
N HIS A 11 -22.10 16.61 13.99
CA HIS A 11 -20.72 16.28 13.70
C HIS A 11 -20.13 15.56 14.92
N LYS A 12 -20.13 14.22 14.89
CA LYS A 12 -19.42 13.42 15.88
C LYS A 12 -17.95 13.53 15.50
N LYS A 13 -17.11 14.10 16.39
CA LYS A 13 -15.66 13.96 16.28
C LYS A 13 -15.36 12.48 16.07
N SER A 14 -14.93 12.09 14.88
CA SER A 14 -14.43 10.73 14.69
C SER A 14 -13.17 10.58 15.54
N TYR A 15 -13.14 9.55 16.36
CA TYR A 15 -12.00 9.21 17.20
C TYR A 15 -10.82 8.94 16.28
N TYR A 16 -9.85 9.85 16.24
CA TYR A 16 -8.59 9.66 15.52
C TYR A 16 -7.53 9.41 16.58
N VAL A 17 -6.93 8.24 16.51
CA VAL A 17 -5.76 7.93 17.33
C VAL A 17 -4.57 8.49 16.57
N ASP A 18 -4.00 9.57 17.10
CA ASP A 18 -2.73 10.08 16.59
C ASP A 18 -1.66 8.99 16.74
N GLY A 19 -1.26 8.42 15.59
CA GLY A 19 -0.30 7.34 15.50
C GLY A 19 1.08 7.78 15.00
N HIS A 20 1.29 9.08 14.72
CA HIS A 20 2.49 9.59 14.03
C HIS A 20 3.77 9.31 14.82
N GLU A 21 3.69 9.45 16.15
CA GLU A 21 4.85 9.32 17.04
C GLU A 21 4.90 7.97 17.76
N ARG A 22 4.16 6.96 17.28
CA ARG A 22 4.38 5.58 17.74
C ARG A 22 5.76 5.11 17.31
N GLU A 23 6.45 4.38 18.16
CA GLU A 23 7.84 3.97 17.95
C GLU A 23 8.06 3.19 16.65
N ASP A 24 7.12 2.29 16.29
CA ASP A 24 7.12 1.55 15.03
C ASP A 24 7.00 2.47 13.81
N VAL A 25 6.15 3.50 13.91
CA VAL A 25 5.93 4.50 12.85
C VAL A 25 7.13 5.41 12.69
N VAL A 26 7.71 5.90 13.79
CA VAL A 26 8.91 6.74 13.77
C VAL A 26 10.08 5.98 13.16
N THR A 27 10.27 4.71 13.54
CA THR A 27 11.33 3.86 12.97
C THR A 27 11.13 3.65 11.47
N SER A 28 9.90 3.31 11.06
CA SER A 28 9.53 3.17 9.64
C SER A 28 9.77 4.47 8.85
N ARG A 29 9.38 5.62 9.41
CA ARG A 29 9.60 6.95 8.81
C ARG A 29 11.09 7.25 8.61
N LYS A 30 11.92 6.98 9.61
CA LYS A 30 13.38 7.18 9.51
C LYS A 30 13.98 6.32 8.40
N LEU A 31 13.64 5.04 8.36
CA LEU A 31 14.12 4.10 7.33
C LEU A 31 13.64 4.49 5.93
N PHE A 32 12.36 4.86 5.80
CA PHE A 32 11.79 5.32 4.54
C PHE A 32 12.49 6.58 4.02
N CYS A 33 12.63 7.62 4.84
CA CYS A 33 13.25 8.87 4.42
C CYS A 33 14.72 8.68 4.03
N LYS A 34 15.46 7.86 4.79
CA LYS A 34 16.83 7.49 4.43
C LYS A 34 16.88 6.78 3.07
N ARG A 35 16.10 5.70 2.92
CA ARG A 35 16.07 4.92 1.68
C ARG A 35 15.68 5.78 0.48
N TYR A 36 14.66 6.61 0.62
CA TYR A 36 14.20 7.50 -0.43
C TYR A 36 15.28 8.53 -0.82
N LEU A 37 15.78 9.33 0.12
CA LEU A 37 16.64 10.49 -0.18
C LEU A 37 18.11 10.14 -0.42
N VAL A 38 18.59 9.06 0.20
CA VAL A 38 20.02 8.70 0.17
C VAL A 38 20.27 7.55 -0.81
N ASP A 39 19.42 6.53 -0.83
CA ASP A 39 19.70 5.32 -1.62
C ASP A 39 19.09 5.39 -3.03
N LEU A 40 17.97 6.10 -3.21
CA LEU A 40 17.17 6.06 -4.43
C LEU A 40 17.14 7.39 -5.21
N GLU A 41 16.73 8.49 -4.59
CA GLU A 41 16.59 9.81 -5.24
C GLU A 41 17.86 10.32 -5.95
N PRO A 42 19.10 10.06 -5.46
CA PRO A 42 20.30 10.44 -6.20
C PRO A 42 20.35 9.86 -7.62
N ARG A 43 19.70 8.71 -7.85
CA ARG A 43 19.62 8.05 -9.15
C ARG A 43 18.55 8.64 -10.08
N CYS A 44 17.69 9.55 -9.61
CA CYS A 44 16.69 10.22 -10.45
C CYS A 44 17.32 11.35 -11.27
N LEU A 45 16.77 11.64 -12.45
CA LEU A 45 17.18 12.77 -13.30
C LEU A 45 16.61 14.09 -12.79
N ARG A 46 17.04 14.49 -11.59
CA ARG A 46 16.51 15.65 -10.83
C ARG A 46 17.60 16.58 -10.33
N TRP A 47 18.85 16.37 -10.74
CA TRP A 47 20.01 17.12 -10.26
C TRP A 47 20.58 18.00 -11.36
N ILE A 48 20.91 19.24 -10.99
CA ILE A 48 21.50 20.24 -11.87
C ILE A 48 22.93 20.46 -11.41
N GLN A 49 23.88 20.22 -12.30
CA GLN A 49 25.31 20.31 -12.05
C GLN A 49 25.89 21.50 -12.81
N ILE A 50 26.48 22.45 -12.09
CA ILE A 50 27.09 23.66 -12.66
C ILE A 50 28.44 23.94 -11.99
N THR A 51 29.28 24.74 -12.65
CA THR A 51 30.55 25.18 -12.06
C THR A 51 30.30 26.04 -10.83
N LYS A 52 31.20 25.97 -9.84
CA LYS A 52 31.10 26.80 -8.63
C LYS A 52 31.16 28.29 -8.96
N GLU A 53 31.95 28.64 -9.97
CA GLU A 53 32.03 29.99 -10.52
C GLU A 53 30.65 30.43 -11.04
N LYS A 54 30.00 29.60 -11.87
CA LYS A 54 28.69 29.93 -12.41
C LYS A 54 27.63 30.05 -11.32
N ALA A 55 27.67 29.16 -10.33
CA ALA A 55 26.73 29.17 -9.23
C ALA A 55 26.89 30.41 -8.34
N SER A 56 28.13 30.92 -8.20
CA SER A 56 28.43 32.15 -7.46
C SER A 56 27.94 33.42 -8.17
N GLU A 57 27.86 33.40 -9.51
CA GLU A 57 27.25 34.49 -10.30
C GLU A 57 25.73 34.55 -10.13
N LEU A 58 25.10 33.42 -9.80
CA LEU A 58 23.66 33.30 -9.60
C LEU A 58 23.28 33.69 -8.18
N GLN A 59 23.04 34.98 -7.96
CA GLN A 59 22.72 35.55 -6.64
C GLN A 59 21.49 34.93 -5.94
N SER A 60 20.62 34.25 -6.69
CA SER A 60 19.44 33.54 -6.16
C SER A 60 19.78 32.20 -5.51
N LEU A 61 21.00 31.67 -5.70
CA LEU A 61 21.44 30.38 -5.17
C LEU A 61 22.40 30.58 -3.99
N SER A 62 22.20 29.80 -2.94
CA SER A 62 23.15 29.68 -1.82
C SER A 62 23.89 28.35 -1.92
N MET A 63 25.21 28.41 -1.75
CA MET A 63 26.10 27.23 -1.75
C MET A 63 25.79 26.26 -0.61
N ASP A 64 25.14 26.73 0.46
CA ASP A 64 24.75 25.87 1.59
C ASP A 64 23.72 24.79 1.19
N PHE A 65 23.04 24.95 0.05
CA PHE A 65 22.08 23.97 -0.49
C PHE A 65 22.66 23.14 -1.62
N GLY A 66 23.90 23.40 -1.99
CA GLY A 66 24.62 22.67 -3.01
C GLY A 66 25.50 21.58 -2.41
N HIS A 67 25.79 20.56 -3.21
CA HIS A 67 26.85 19.63 -2.92
C HIS A 67 28.05 19.92 -3.81
N GLU A 68 29.13 20.38 -3.20
CA GLU A 68 30.38 20.69 -3.91
C GLU A 68 31.18 19.40 -4.20
N TYR A 69 31.76 19.31 -5.39
CA TYR A 69 32.64 18.22 -5.80
C TYR A 69 33.64 18.70 -6.87
N MET A 70 34.58 17.83 -7.25
CA MET A 70 35.56 18.09 -8.31
C MET A 70 35.26 17.22 -9.53
N GLU A 71 35.24 17.82 -10.72
CA GLU A 71 35.23 17.10 -11.99
C GLU A 71 36.56 17.40 -12.71
N GLY A 72 37.51 16.48 -12.58
CA GLY A 72 38.92 16.78 -12.88
C GLY A 72 39.44 17.92 -12.00
N ASP A 73 39.89 19.00 -12.62
CA ASP A 73 40.37 20.21 -11.93
C ASP A 73 39.29 21.30 -11.77
N ILE A 74 38.05 21.03 -12.23
CA ILE A 74 36.95 21.99 -12.20
C ILE A 74 36.16 21.82 -10.90
N LYS A 75 35.96 22.93 -10.17
CA LYS A 75 35.09 22.97 -9.00
C LYS A 75 33.64 23.02 -9.45
N MET A 76 32.88 22.01 -9.05
CA MET A 76 31.48 21.87 -9.41
C MET A 76 30.60 21.94 -8.16
N VAL A 77 29.34 22.29 -8.37
CA VAL A 77 28.29 22.19 -7.35
C VAL A 77 27.04 21.63 -8.01
N GLU A 78 26.35 20.74 -7.30
CA GLU A 78 25.05 20.25 -7.73
C GLU A 78 23.92 20.65 -6.79
N PHE A 79 22.76 20.91 -7.38
CA PHE A 79 21.52 21.25 -6.69
C PHE A 79 20.39 20.34 -7.14
N HIS A 80 19.43 20.10 -6.24
CA HIS A 80 18.19 19.45 -6.62
C HIS A 80 17.30 20.43 -7.39
N GLU A 81 16.56 19.95 -8.40
CA GLU A 81 15.71 20.79 -9.27
C GLU A 81 14.68 21.63 -8.48
N ASP A 82 14.11 21.06 -7.41
CA ASP A 82 13.15 21.78 -6.56
C ASP A 82 13.74 23.05 -5.93
N TYR A 83 15.04 23.06 -5.64
CA TYR A 83 15.71 24.24 -5.10
C TYR A 83 15.88 25.32 -6.17
N ILE A 84 16.30 24.91 -7.38
CA ILE A 84 16.45 25.81 -8.53
C ILE A 84 15.11 26.43 -8.93
N ASP A 85 14.04 25.62 -8.97
CA ASP A 85 12.67 26.07 -9.24
C ASP A 85 12.20 27.09 -8.20
N LYS A 86 12.40 26.80 -6.91
CA LYS A 86 12.07 27.70 -5.80
C LYS A 86 12.88 29.01 -5.84
N ALA A 87 14.09 28.99 -6.39
CA ALA A 87 14.89 30.19 -6.62
C ALA A 87 14.39 31.05 -7.81
N GLY A 88 13.29 30.66 -8.46
CA GLY A 88 12.66 31.39 -9.56
C GLY A 88 13.39 31.23 -10.90
N MET A 89 14.21 30.19 -11.03
CA MET A 89 15.02 29.95 -12.22
C MET A 89 14.30 29.02 -13.20
N ASP A 90 14.48 29.27 -14.49
CA ASP A 90 13.90 28.43 -15.55
C ASP A 90 14.67 27.11 -15.68
N LEU A 91 14.05 26.03 -15.20
CA LEU A 91 14.60 24.68 -15.26
C LEU A 91 14.89 24.19 -16.69
N THR A 92 14.30 24.78 -17.73
CA THR A 92 14.54 24.36 -19.12
C THR A 92 15.94 24.75 -19.61
N GLN A 93 16.60 25.67 -18.91
CA GLN A 93 17.97 26.10 -19.20
C GLN A 93 19.03 25.13 -18.66
N PHE A 94 18.61 24.12 -17.89
CA PHE A 94 19.52 23.20 -17.22
C PHE A 94 19.29 21.77 -17.69
N GLU A 95 20.39 21.08 -17.98
CA GLU A 95 20.37 19.63 -18.16
C GLU A 95 20.14 18.95 -16.80
N LYS A 96 19.18 18.02 -16.74
CA LYS A 96 18.90 17.24 -15.54
C LYS A 96 19.66 15.93 -15.60
N LYS A 97 20.47 15.67 -14.57
CA LYS A 97 21.33 14.51 -14.44
C LYS A 97 20.99 13.72 -13.18
N GLN A 98 21.55 12.52 -13.08
CA GLN A 98 21.66 11.83 -11.80
C GLN A 98 22.66 12.59 -10.93
N SER A 99 22.50 12.53 -9.62
CA SER A 99 23.44 13.10 -8.66
C SER A 99 24.80 12.42 -8.81
N VAL A 100 25.88 13.17 -8.58
CA VAL A 100 27.23 12.59 -8.43
C VAL A 100 27.36 11.64 -7.24
N ARG A 101 26.38 11.67 -6.32
CA ARG A 101 26.27 10.73 -5.19
C ARG A 101 25.50 9.45 -5.55
N ALA A 102 24.99 9.32 -6.77
CA ALA A 102 24.39 8.07 -7.23
C ALA A 102 25.45 6.97 -7.30
N PRO A 103 25.09 5.69 -7.04
CA PRO A 103 25.99 4.58 -7.28
C PRO A 103 26.51 4.59 -8.73
N PRO A 104 27.83 4.42 -8.96
CA PRO A 104 28.40 4.44 -10.31
C PRO A 104 27.71 3.44 -11.24
N ASN A 105 27.43 3.86 -12.48
CA ASN A 105 26.77 3.05 -13.52
C ASN A 105 25.35 2.57 -13.17
N SER A 106 24.72 3.12 -12.12
CA SER A 106 23.33 2.77 -11.83
C SER A 106 22.37 3.39 -12.85
N PRO A 107 21.38 2.63 -13.36
CA PRO A 107 20.43 3.19 -14.32
C PRO A 107 19.59 4.29 -13.68
N PRO A 108 19.11 5.27 -14.48
CA PRO A 108 18.15 6.25 -14.03
C PRO A 108 16.96 5.60 -13.34
N LEU A 109 16.55 6.18 -12.22
CA LEU A 109 15.45 5.67 -11.41
C LEU A 109 14.27 6.65 -11.43
N GLU A 110 13.06 6.11 -11.52
CA GLU A 110 11.84 6.90 -11.40
C GLU A 110 10.94 6.35 -10.31
N PHE A 111 10.43 7.25 -9.48
CA PHE A 111 9.36 6.94 -8.55
C PHE A 111 8.03 7.01 -9.30
N ILE A 112 7.20 5.98 -9.12
CA ILE A 112 5.93 5.85 -9.82
C ILE A 112 4.79 5.78 -8.79
N GLY A 113 3.75 6.55 -9.05
CA GLY A 113 2.49 6.52 -8.32
C GLY A 113 1.32 6.57 -9.28
N GLN A 114 0.12 6.86 -8.76
CA GLN A 114 -0.98 7.29 -9.61
C GLN A 114 -0.73 8.69 -10.18
N ASP A 115 0.02 9.52 -9.45
CA ASP A 115 0.69 10.70 -9.94
C ASP A 115 2.21 10.59 -9.72
N ASP A 116 2.98 11.14 -10.66
CA ASP A 116 4.43 11.22 -10.55
C ASP A 116 5.00 12.37 -11.40
N ARG A 117 6.28 12.71 -11.17
CA ARG A 117 6.95 13.84 -11.84
C ARG A 117 7.22 13.61 -13.33
N LEU A 118 7.40 12.36 -13.73
CA LEU A 118 7.73 11.96 -15.09
C LEU A 118 6.48 11.99 -15.98
N THR A 119 5.38 11.44 -15.50
CA THR A 119 4.19 11.13 -16.30
C THR A 119 2.98 12.01 -15.98
N GLY A 120 2.98 12.71 -14.84
CA GLY A 120 1.83 13.50 -14.39
C GLY A 120 0.79 12.63 -13.68
N PHE A 121 -0.48 13.04 -13.69
CA PHE A 121 -1.57 12.26 -13.11
C PHE A 121 -2.15 11.30 -14.15
N GLY A 122 -2.08 10.00 -13.90
CA GLY A 122 -2.79 9.01 -14.73
C GLY A 122 -2.41 9.00 -16.21
N ARG A 123 -1.10 9.00 -16.49
CA ARG A 123 -0.47 9.08 -17.82
C ARG A 123 -1.36 8.59 -18.97
N GLU A 124 -1.74 9.48 -19.87
CA GLU A 124 -2.40 9.08 -21.12
C GLU A 124 -1.44 8.31 -22.04
N MET A 125 -1.99 7.50 -22.94
CA MET A 125 -1.20 6.73 -23.90
C MET A 125 -1.71 6.98 -25.31
N SER A 126 -0.80 7.24 -26.25
CA SER A 126 -1.17 7.35 -27.65
C SER A 126 -1.51 5.99 -28.25
N THR A 127 -2.19 5.98 -29.40
CA THR A 127 -2.48 4.76 -30.15
C THR A 127 -1.20 3.98 -30.48
N ASP A 128 -0.12 4.67 -30.86
CA ASP A 128 1.17 4.05 -31.18
C ASP A 128 1.83 3.43 -29.93
N GLU A 129 1.73 4.09 -28.78
CA GLU A 129 2.24 3.56 -27.51
C GLU A 129 1.47 2.32 -27.09
N LEU A 130 0.13 2.35 -27.19
CA LEU A 130 -0.72 1.18 -26.92
C LEU A 130 -0.39 0.02 -27.86
N GLN A 131 -0.18 0.30 -29.15
CA GLN A 131 0.21 -0.72 -30.12
C GLN A 131 1.55 -1.37 -29.73
N LYS A 132 2.59 -0.57 -29.47
CA LYS A 132 3.92 -1.07 -29.07
C LYS A 132 3.85 -1.93 -27.81
N VAL A 133 3.07 -1.50 -26.81
CA VAL A 133 2.87 -2.26 -25.57
C VAL A 133 2.10 -3.55 -25.84
N ASN A 134 1.07 -3.51 -26.68
CA ASN A 134 0.27 -4.69 -27.02
C ASN A 134 1.05 -5.74 -27.82
N GLU A 135 1.93 -5.31 -28.71
CA GLU A 135 2.87 -6.21 -29.41
C GLU A 135 3.76 -6.97 -28.41
N GLN A 136 4.23 -6.28 -27.36
CA GLN A 136 5.04 -6.90 -26.31
C GLN A 136 4.23 -7.78 -25.35
N ARG A 137 2.92 -7.54 -25.22
CA ARG A 137 2.02 -8.33 -24.37
C ARG A 137 1.43 -9.56 -25.08
N LEU A 138 1.50 -9.60 -26.41
CA LEU A 138 0.92 -10.66 -27.21
C LEU A 138 1.42 -12.04 -26.77
N ASN A 139 0.50 -13.00 -26.61
CA ASN A 139 0.77 -14.37 -26.16
C ASN A 139 1.45 -14.51 -24.78
N LYS A 140 1.44 -13.46 -23.95
CA LYS A 140 1.90 -13.53 -22.56
C LYS A 140 0.75 -13.72 -21.60
N THR A 141 1.04 -14.28 -20.44
CA THR A 141 0.13 -14.41 -19.31
C THR A 141 0.52 -13.47 -18.18
N TYR A 142 -0.43 -13.12 -17.33
CA TYR A 142 -0.15 -12.44 -16.07
C TYR A 142 0.70 -13.33 -15.17
N TRP A 143 1.60 -12.71 -14.41
CA TRP A 143 2.33 -13.39 -13.35
C TRP A 143 1.37 -13.85 -12.25
N ASP A 144 0.46 -12.97 -11.82
CA ASP A 144 -0.63 -13.33 -10.91
C ASP A 144 -1.83 -13.88 -11.69
N GLY A 145 -1.68 -15.12 -12.17
CA GLY A 145 -2.73 -15.82 -12.91
C GLY A 145 -4.03 -16.00 -12.11
N GLU A 146 -3.96 -16.11 -10.78
CA GLU A 146 -5.16 -16.22 -9.94
C GLU A 146 -5.94 -14.90 -9.92
N ALA A 147 -5.25 -13.77 -9.72
CA ALA A 147 -5.87 -12.46 -9.78
C ALA A 147 -6.44 -12.17 -11.17
N ALA A 148 -5.69 -12.49 -12.24
CA ALA A 148 -6.16 -12.32 -13.62
C ALA A 148 -7.39 -13.19 -13.91
N LEU A 149 -7.41 -14.45 -13.47
CA LEU A 149 -8.58 -15.31 -13.63
C LEU A 149 -9.80 -14.79 -12.86
N GLU A 150 -9.61 -14.21 -11.67
CA GLU A 150 -10.70 -13.60 -10.92
C GLU A 150 -11.27 -12.36 -11.60
N VAL A 151 -10.40 -11.44 -12.05
CA VAL A 151 -10.77 -10.12 -12.58
C VAL A 151 -11.16 -10.19 -14.05
N LEU A 152 -10.33 -10.84 -14.88
CA LEU A 152 -10.44 -10.87 -16.34
C LEU A 152 -11.04 -12.17 -16.89
N LYS A 153 -11.26 -13.19 -16.04
CA LYS A 153 -11.69 -14.54 -16.44
C LYS A 153 -10.72 -15.24 -17.40
N SER A 154 -9.48 -14.79 -17.44
CA SER A 154 -8.40 -15.33 -18.25
C SER A 154 -7.06 -15.05 -17.57
N THR A 155 -6.08 -15.93 -17.79
CA THR A 155 -4.70 -15.70 -17.37
C THR A 155 -3.89 -14.97 -18.46
N SER A 156 -4.37 -14.94 -19.70
CA SER A 156 -3.71 -14.25 -20.82
C SER A 156 -3.84 -12.74 -20.70
N LYS A 157 -2.83 -12.00 -21.15
CA LYS A 157 -2.87 -10.53 -21.21
C LYS A 157 -3.71 -10.06 -22.40
N PRO A 158 -4.90 -9.47 -22.18
CA PRO A 158 -5.66 -8.89 -23.27
C PRO A 158 -4.93 -7.62 -23.79
N PRO A 159 -5.17 -7.26 -25.06
CA PRO A 159 -4.74 -5.96 -25.58
C PRO A 159 -5.32 -4.83 -24.71
N LEU A 160 -4.45 -3.90 -24.31
CA LEU A 160 -4.85 -2.65 -23.67
C LEU A 160 -5.54 -1.75 -24.70
N THR A 161 -6.77 -1.33 -24.40
CA THR A 161 -7.57 -0.42 -25.22
C THR A 161 -7.50 1.03 -24.77
N ALA A 162 -6.94 1.27 -23.57
CA ALA A 162 -6.72 2.58 -22.98
C ALA A 162 -5.58 2.48 -21.96
N SER A 163 -5.09 3.64 -21.50
CA SER A 163 -4.06 3.70 -20.46
C SER A 163 -4.50 2.95 -19.18
N PRO A 164 -3.66 2.06 -18.61
CA PRO A 164 -3.98 1.36 -17.37
C PRO A 164 -3.66 2.18 -16.11
N PHE A 165 -3.05 3.36 -16.22
CA PHE A 165 -2.58 4.15 -15.08
C PHE A 165 -3.72 4.66 -14.18
N VAL A 166 -4.92 4.85 -14.73
CA VAL A 166 -6.15 5.13 -13.98
C VAL A 166 -7.24 4.17 -14.42
N ARG A 167 -7.83 3.46 -13.44
CA ARG A 167 -9.01 2.64 -13.64
C ARG A 167 -10.18 3.26 -12.89
N LYS A 168 -11.28 3.47 -13.60
CA LYS A 168 -12.57 3.88 -13.03
C LYS A 168 -13.43 2.64 -12.88
N LEU A 169 -14.12 2.55 -11.75
CA LEU A 169 -15.00 1.43 -11.45
C LEU A 169 -16.34 1.96 -10.94
N LEU A 170 -17.42 1.57 -11.60
CA LEU A 170 -18.76 1.75 -11.08
C LEU A 170 -19.02 0.71 -9.99
N ILE A 171 -18.87 1.17 -8.75
CA ILE A 171 -18.99 0.29 -7.58
C ILE A 171 -20.41 -0.26 -7.39
N GLY A 172 -20.49 -1.49 -6.88
CA GLY A 172 -21.71 -2.13 -6.41
C GLY A 172 -21.95 -3.51 -7.02
N ILE A 173 -22.65 -4.35 -6.27
CA ILE A 173 -22.93 -5.75 -6.66
C ILE A 173 -23.71 -5.88 -7.98
N ASN A 174 -24.50 -4.87 -8.33
CA ASN A 174 -25.29 -4.82 -9.57
C ASN A 174 -24.55 -4.07 -10.71
N ASN A 175 -23.31 -3.63 -10.46
CA ASN A 175 -22.48 -2.87 -11.37
C ASN A 175 -21.20 -3.68 -11.67
N GLU A 176 -20.02 -3.07 -11.53
CA GLU A 176 -18.73 -3.70 -11.83
C GLU A 176 -18.07 -4.32 -10.58
N GLY A 177 -18.83 -4.44 -9.48
CA GLY A 177 -18.34 -5.03 -8.23
C GLY A 177 -17.59 -4.02 -7.36
N TYR A 178 -16.50 -4.48 -6.74
CA TYR A 178 -15.72 -3.67 -5.80
C TYR A 178 -14.23 -3.81 -6.13
N TRP A 179 -13.50 -2.70 -6.01
CA TRP A 179 -12.05 -2.71 -6.13
C TRP A 179 -11.44 -3.55 -5.01
N ASN A 180 -10.58 -4.52 -5.37
CA ASN A 180 -9.91 -5.39 -4.42
C ASN A 180 -8.42 -5.55 -4.79
N SER A 181 -7.67 -6.31 -3.98
CA SER A 181 -6.24 -6.54 -4.20
C SER A 181 -5.92 -7.27 -5.52
N ASN A 182 -6.83 -8.08 -6.05
CA ASN A 182 -6.65 -8.72 -7.35
C ASN A 182 -6.76 -7.70 -8.49
N HIS A 183 -7.68 -6.74 -8.41
CA HIS A 183 -7.73 -5.62 -9.37
C HIS A 183 -6.44 -4.81 -9.34
N MET A 184 -5.91 -4.55 -8.13
CA MET A 184 -4.65 -3.85 -7.98
C MET A 184 -3.47 -4.64 -8.58
N ALA A 185 -3.39 -5.95 -8.36
CA ALA A 185 -2.35 -6.79 -8.94
C ALA A 185 -2.40 -6.76 -10.48
N VAL A 186 -3.58 -6.93 -11.08
CA VAL A 186 -3.74 -6.87 -12.55
C VAL A 186 -3.34 -5.49 -13.10
N GLN A 187 -3.83 -4.39 -12.50
CA GLN A 187 -3.48 -3.04 -12.94
C GLN A 187 -1.99 -2.74 -12.75
N PHE A 188 -1.40 -3.17 -11.64
CA PHE A 188 0.03 -2.98 -11.38
C PHE A 188 0.88 -3.65 -12.46
N GLU A 189 0.53 -4.88 -12.85
CA GLU A 189 1.24 -5.57 -13.94
C GLU A 189 1.08 -4.87 -15.28
N ASP A 190 -0.14 -4.39 -15.60
CA ASP A 190 -0.40 -3.62 -16.81
C ASP A 190 0.46 -2.35 -16.88
N VAL A 191 0.57 -1.62 -15.77
CA VAL A 191 1.38 -0.40 -15.69
C VAL A 191 2.88 -0.72 -15.83
N VAL A 192 3.36 -1.80 -15.21
CA VAL A 192 4.76 -2.22 -15.34
C VAL A 192 5.09 -2.60 -16.79
N ASP A 193 4.21 -3.30 -17.49
CA ASP A 193 4.39 -3.61 -18.91
C ASP A 193 4.53 -2.31 -19.73
N CYS A 194 3.66 -1.32 -19.50
CA CYS A 194 3.75 -0.04 -20.19
C CYS A 194 5.10 0.65 -19.92
N LEU A 195 5.49 0.78 -18.65
CA LEU A 195 6.72 1.49 -18.28
C LEU A 195 7.98 0.84 -18.85
N LYS A 196 8.07 -0.49 -18.84
CA LYS A 196 9.23 -1.20 -19.40
C LYS A 196 9.38 -1.03 -20.91
N VAL A 197 8.27 -0.92 -21.63
CA VAL A 197 8.28 -0.69 -23.09
C VAL A 197 8.62 0.76 -23.41
N LEU A 198 8.05 1.70 -22.64
CA LEU A 198 8.15 3.13 -22.92
C LEU A 198 9.46 3.76 -22.41
N TYR A 199 10.02 3.21 -21.33
CA TYR A 199 11.24 3.72 -20.69
C TYR A 199 12.20 2.56 -20.34
N PRO A 200 12.70 1.80 -21.33
CA PRO A 200 13.46 0.57 -21.10
C PRO A 200 14.80 0.77 -20.37
N SER A 201 15.33 1.99 -20.36
CA SER A 201 16.58 2.36 -19.67
C SER A 201 16.39 2.74 -18.20
N HIS A 202 15.16 2.78 -17.69
CA HIS A 202 14.85 3.24 -16.34
C HIS A 202 14.50 2.07 -15.41
N GLU A 203 14.86 2.21 -14.15
CA GLU A 203 14.31 1.41 -13.06
C GLU A 203 13.15 2.14 -12.39
N PHE A 204 12.19 1.38 -11.87
CA PHE A 204 10.98 1.93 -11.26
C PHE A 204 10.82 1.52 -9.80
N VAL A 205 10.47 2.51 -8.97
CA VAL A 205 10.06 2.32 -7.58
C VAL A 205 8.63 2.81 -7.41
N PHE A 206 7.70 1.90 -7.18
CA PHE A 206 6.31 2.22 -6.94
C PHE A 206 6.07 2.59 -5.49
N LEU A 207 5.44 3.73 -5.26
CA LEU A 207 5.10 4.22 -3.93
C LEU A 207 3.62 4.02 -3.65
N PHE A 208 3.31 3.26 -2.60
CA PHE A 208 1.94 3.00 -2.15
C PHE A 208 1.73 3.46 -0.71
N ASP A 209 0.48 3.81 -0.39
CA ASP A 209 0.05 3.94 1.00
C ASP A 209 -0.22 2.56 1.63
N HIS A 210 -0.45 2.52 2.95
CA HIS A 210 -0.77 1.30 3.69
C HIS A 210 -2.27 0.91 3.61
N SER A 211 -2.91 1.07 2.46
CA SER A 211 -4.27 0.58 2.26
C SER A 211 -4.33 -0.95 2.38
N GLN A 212 -5.49 -1.47 2.81
CA GLN A 212 -5.70 -2.93 2.92
C GLN A 212 -5.53 -3.65 1.58
N GLY A 213 -5.80 -2.95 0.46
CA GLY A 213 -5.61 -3.49 -0.89
C GLY A 213 -4.13 -3.69 -1.22
N HIS A 214 -3.25 -2.77 -0.81
CA HIS A 214 -1.84 -2.80 -1.15
C HIS A 214 -1.01 -3.67 -0.20
N ASN A 215 -1.43 -3.75 1.07
CA ASN A 215 -0.69 -4.45 2.12
C ASN A 215 -1.11 -5.92 2.31
N ARG A 216 -1.90 -6.47 1.39
CA ARG A 216 -2.27 -7.90 1.41
C ARG A 216 -1.01 -8.75 1.37
N LYS A 217 -0.91 -9.71 2.28
CA LYS A 217 0.12 -10.76 2.22
C LYS A 217 -0.31 -11.89 1.28
N ARG A 218 0.66 -12.60 0.70
CA ARG A 218 0.40 -13.80 -0.12
C ARG A 218 -0.21 -14.91 0.74
N LYS A 219 -0.92 -15.85 0.12
CA LYS A 219 -1.30 -17.10 0.78
C LYS A 219 -0.03 -17.82 1.25
N GLY A 220 0.01 -18.35 2.47
CA GLY A 220 1.24 -18.93 3.04
C GLY A 220 2.16 -17.94 3.75
N ALA A 221 1.88 -16.63 3.70
CA ALA A 221 2.72 -15.64 4.35
C ALA A 221 2.67 -15.70 5.88
N LEU A 222 3.75 -15.28 6.53
CA LEU A 222 3.78 -15.08 7.97
C LEU A 222 3.05 -13.79 8.31
N ASP A 223 1.87 -13.93 8.91
CA ASP A 223 1.07 -12.80 9.38
C ASP A 223 0.41 -13.15 10.71
N VAL A 224 0.91 -12.54 11.78
CA VAL A 224 0.40 -12.76 13.15
C VAL A 224 -1.09 -12.43 13.31
N ASN A 225 -1.65 -11.58 12.43
CA ASN A 225 -3.07 -11.24 12.47
C ASN A 225 -3.95 -12.37 11.93
N ASN A 226 -3.39 -13.21 11.05
CA ASN A 226 -4.06 -14.35 10.42
C ASN A 226 -3.62 -15.70 11.02
N MET A 227 -3.01 -15.67 12.20
CA MET A 227 -2.66 -16.85 12.98
C MET A 227 -3.62 -17.05 14.15
N ASN A 228 -4.01 -18.30 14.38
CA ASN A 228 -4.69 -18.74 15.57
C ASN A 228 -3.74 -18.68 16.77
N VAL A 229 -4.29 -18.54 17.98
CA VAL A 229 -3.48 -18.62 19.22
C VAL A 229 -2.91 -20.02 19.38
N SER A 230 -3.76 -21.03 19.23
CA SER A 230 -3.44 -22.45 19.35
C SER A 230 -3.74 -23.17 18.04
N PHE A 231 -3.37 -24.44 17.93
CA PHE A 231 -3.73 -25.26 16.76
C PHE A 231 -5.25 -25.22 16.49
N GLY A 232 -5.62 -24.90 15.24
CA GLY A 232 -7.00 -24.72 14.81
C GLY A 232 -7.11 -24.68 13.29
N VAL A 233 -8.34 -24.81 12.79
CA VAL A 233 -8.63 -24.77 11.35
C VAL A 233 -8.72 -23.33 10.88
N GLY A 234 -8.18 -23.04 9.70
CA GLY A 234 -8.34 -21.74 9.03
C GLY A 234 -7.09 -20.87 8.99
N ASP A 235 -6.01 -21.27 9.65
CA ASP A 235 -4.70 -20.64 9.45
C ASP A 235 -4.18 -20.97 8.05
N THR A 236 -3.45 -20.04 7.46
CA THR A 236 -2.96 -20.17 6.07
C THR A 236 -1.47 -19.93 5.93
N GLN A 237 -0.75 -19.75 7.03
CA GLN A 237 0.69 -19.46 7.05
C GLN A 237 1.53 -20.75 6.91
N ARG A 238 2.83 -20.64 6.60
CA ARG A 238 3.72 -21.77 6.18
C ARG A 238 4.54 -22.46 7.27
N MET A 239 4.56 -21.96 8.51
CA MET A 239 5.18 -22.61 9.67
C MET A 239 4.29 -23.77 10.09
N ASN A 240 4.46 -24.90 9.42
CA ASN A 240 3.63 -26.07 9.59
C ASN A 240 4.31 -27.09 10.49
N TRP A 241 3.51 -28.03 10.99
CA TRP A 241 4.02 -29.24 11.61
C TRP A 241 4.70 -30.16 10.59
N SER A 242 5.75 -30.87 11.02
CA SER A 242 6.44 -31.83 10.15
C SER A 242 5.49 -32.90 9.66
N ASN A 243 5.72 -33.37 8.43
CA ASN A 243 5.04 -34.54 7.87
C ASN A 243 5.70 -35.85 8.31
N GLU A 244 6.87 -35.78 8.93
CA GLU A 244 7.62 -36.95 9.38
C GLU A 244 6.90 -37.62 10.55
N GLU A 245 7.14 -38.93 10.70
CA GLU A 245 6.66 -39.68 11.86
C GLU A 245 7.63 -39.52 13.01
N PRO A 246 7.25 -38.79 14.07
CA PRO A 246 8.04 -38.78 15.28
C PRO A 246 8.08 -40.16 15.92
N PRO A 247 9.15 -40.48 16.69
CA PRO A 247 9.19 -41.66 17.55
C PRO A 247 7.97 -41.74 18.49
N GLU A 248 7.56 -42.94 18.91
CA GLU A 248 6.38 -43.14 19.79
C GLU A 248 6.45 -42.35 21.12
N GLU A 249 7.67 -42.07 21.61
CA GLU A 249 7.89 -41.27 22.84
C GLU A 249 8.09 -39.77 22.57
N SER A 250 7.87 -39.31 21.34
CA SER A 250 8.10 -37.92 20.97
C SER A 250 7.12 -36.96 21.63
N THR A 251 7.63 -35.79 22.02
CA THR A 251 6.82 -34.66 22.50
C THR A 251 6.36 -33.74 21.36
N GLU A 252 6.46 -34.19 20.10
CA GLU A 252 6.03 -33.43 18.92
C GLU A 252 4.50 -33.25 18.87
N GLY A 253 4.06 -32.22 18.14
CA GLY A 253 2.67 -31.83 17.99
C GLY A 253 2.25 -30.72 18.98
N PRO A 254 1.00 -30.24 18.87
CA PRO A 254 0.54 -29.07 19.61
C PRO A 254 0.70 -29.26 21.11
N PHE A 255 1.51 -28.40 21.74
CA PHE A 255 1.88 -28.61 23.14
C PHE A 255 0.67 -28.56 24.08
N ASN A 256 -0.39 -27.87 23.67
CA ASN A 256 -1.64 -27.72 24.40
C ASN A 256 -2.57 -28.95 24.33
N LEU A 257 -2.18 -30.00 23.59
CA LEU A 257 -2.84 -31.29 23.60
C LEU A 257 -2.05 -32.27 24.47
N SER A 258 -2.75 -33.18 25.16
CA SER A 258 -2.14 -34.33 25.82
C SER A 258 -1.46 -35.26 24.80
N VAL A 259 -0.51 -36.08 25.23
CA VAL A 259 0.19 -37.04 24.35
C VAL A 259 -0.83 -37.93 23.61
N GLN A 260 -1.83 -38.44 24.33
CA GLN A 260 -2.91 -39.26 23.74
C GLN A 260 -3.72 -38.51 22.68
N GLU A 261 -4.06 -37.24 22.93
CA GLU A 261 -4.76 -36.42 21.95
C GLU A 261 -3.91 -36.09 20.73
N ARG A 262 -2.59 -35.93 20.88
CA ARG A 262 -1.67 -35.71 19.75
C ARG A 262 -1.62 -36.93 18.85
N HIS A 263 -1.48 -38.14 19.41
CA HIS A 263 -1.56 -39.36 18.62
C HIS A 263 -2.93 -39.50 17.94
N LYS A 264 -4.02 -39.31 18.70
CA LYS A 264 -5.39 -39.43 18.16
C LYS A 264 -5.67 -38.43 17.05
N ARG A 265 -5.18 -37.19 17.15
CA ARG A 265 -5.43 -36.10 16.18
C ARG A 265 -4.23 -35.82 15.28
N ARG A 266 -3.34 -36.80 15.08
CA ARG A 266 -2.17 -36.64 14.21
C ARG A 266 -2.60 -36.37 12.77
N SER A 267 -3.37 -37.30 12.23
CA SER A 267 -3.93 -37.21 10.88
C SER A 267 -5.36 -36.72 10.92
N THR A 268 -5.82 -36.12 9.82
CA THR A 268 -7.23 -35.78 9.65
C THR A 268 -8.08 -37.05 9.71
N GLN A 269 -9.12 -37.02 10.54
CA GLN A 269 -10.08 -38.11 10.68
C GLN A 269 -11.42 -37.70 10.07
N LEU A 270 -12.00 -38.56 9.24
CA LEU A 270 -13.39 -38.48 8.82
C LEU A 270 -14.21 -39.35 9.78
N LEU A 271 -15.24 -38.77 10.40
CA LEU A 271 -16.14 -39.51 11.27
C LEU A 271 -17.33 -39.98 10.45
N ASP A 272 -17.33 -41.26 10.07
CA ASP A 272 -18.36 -41.87 9.21
C ASP A 272 -19.76 -41.84 9.84
N GLU A 273 -19.86 -41.91 11.16
CA GLU A 273 -21.14 -41.95 11.90
C GLU A 273 -21.78 -40.57 12.13
N HIS A 274 -21.11 -39.48 11.75
CA HIS A 274 -21.58 -38.11 12.00
C HIS A 274 -21.67 -37.31 10.69
N VAL A 275 -22.76 -37.54 9.94
CA VAL A 275 -23.10 -36.75 8.75
C VAL A 275 -23.89 -35.52 9.17
N ASN A 276 -23.32 -34.33 8.96
CA ASN A 276 -24.03 -33.08 9.20
C ASN A 276 -24.70 -32.61 7.91
N ASN A 277 -25.98 -32.26 8.00
CA ASN A 277 -26.67 -31.54 6.94
C ASN A 277 -26.30 -30.06 7.02
N LYS A 278 -25.49 -29.60 6.07
CA LYS A 278 -25.08 -28.19 5.98
C LYS A 278 -25.82 -27.51 4.83
N PRO A 279 -26.34 -26.29 5.01
CA PRO A 279 -26.89 -25.53 3.89
C PRO A 279 -25.82 -25.34 2.81
N LYS A 280 -26.20 -25.50 1.55
CA LYS A 280 -25.33 -25.18 0.42
C LYS A 280 -25.01 -23.68 0.42
N THR A 281 -23.77 -23.36 0.10
CA THR A 281 -23.31 -21.98 -0.10
C THR A 281 -23.99 -21.36 -1.31
N LYS A 282 -23.95 -20.02 -1.41
CA LYS A 282 -24.45 -19.29 -2.59
C LYS A 282 -23.85 -19.84 -3.88
N LYS A 283 -22.54 -20.09 -3.90
CA LYS A 283 -21.81 -20.57 -5.08
C LYS A 283 -22.26 -21.97 -5.50
N GLU A 284 -22.46 -22.88 -4.55
CA GLU A 284 -22.96 -24.23 -4.82
C GLU A 284 -24.39 -24.18 -5.37
N LEU A 285 -25.28 -23.40 -4.75
CA LEU A 285 -26.65 -23.20 -5.25
C LEU A 285 -26.67 -22.60 -6.65
N THR A 286 -25.84 -21.58 -6.91
CA THR A 286 -25.70 -20.98 -8.24
C THR A 286 -25.22 -22.00 -9.26
N THR A 287 -24.24 -22.85 -8.91
CA THR A 287 -23.73 -23.88 -9.81
C THR A 287 -24.78 -24.94 -10.13
N ASP A 288 -25.57 -25.37 -9.14
CA ASP A 288 -26.63 -26.34 -9.34
C ASP A 288 -27.77 -25.75 -10.18
N LEU A 289 -28.22 -24.53 -9.88
CA LEU A 289 -29.26 -23.83 -10.65
C LEU A 289 -28.82 -23.54 -12.10
N GLN A 290 -27.54 -23.23 -12.33
CA GLN A 290 -27.00 -23.06 -13.68
C GLN A 290 -26.94 -24.39 -14.44
N ARG A 291 -26.61 -25.48 -13.76
CA ARG A 291 -26.53 -26.82 -14.37
C ARG A 291 -27.90 -27.28 -14.86
N GLU A 292 -28.94 -27.02 -14.08
CA GLU A 292 -30.33 -27.33 -14.44
C GLU A 292 -30.95 -26.29 -15.40
N GLY A 293 -30.18 -25.30 -15.86
CA GLY A 293 -30.64 -24.29 -16.81
C GLY A 293 -31.68 -23.30 -16.26
N ILE A 294 -31.88 -23.26 -14.94
CA ILE A 294 -32.89 -22.40 -14.27
C ILE A 294 -32.42 -20.95 -14.22
N ILE A 295 -31.11 -20.74 -14.07
CA ILE A 295 -30.48 -19.42 -14.18
C ILE A 295 -29.35 -19.50 -15.21
N SER A 296 -29.16 -18.43 -15.97
CA SER A 296 -28.09 -18.37 -16.97
C SER A 296 -26.78 -17.86 -16.34
N LYS A 297 -25.64 -18.14 -16.99
CA LYS A 297 -24.34 -17.56 -16.60
C LYS A 297 -24.28 -16.06 -16.87
N GLU A 298 -25.10 -15.57 -17.79
CA GLU A 298 -25.27 -14.17 -18.16
C GLU A 298 -26.28 -13.43 -17.28
N ASP A 299 -26.94 -14.13 -16.34
CA ASP A 299 -27.93 -13.54 -15.46
C ASP A 299 -27.27 -12.52 -14.51
N ARG A 300 -27.55 -11.24 -14.75
CA ARG A 300 -27.04 -10.11 -13.97
C ARG A 300 -27.84 -9.85 -12.69
N ARG A 301 -28.90 -10.62 -12.44
CA ARG A 301 -29.73 -10.46 -11.25
C ARG A 301 -28.94 -10.89 -10.02
N GLY A 302 -28.70 -9.96 -9.10
CA GLY A 302 -28.09 -10.25 -7.81
C GLY A 302 -29.07 -10.97 -6.87
N TYR A 303 -29.16 -12.30 -6.95
CA TYR A 303 -29.95 -13.08 -6.00
C TYR A 303 -29.28 -13.13 -4.62
N THR A 304 -30.06 -13.04 -3.56
CA THR A 304 -29.64 -13.36 -2.19
C THR A 304 -29.58 -14.88 -1.99
N VAL A 305 -28.91 -15.33 -0.93
CA VAL A 305 -28.85 -16.77 -0.59
C VAL A 305 -30.24 -17.34 -0.33
N LYS A 306 -31.14 -16.59 0.32
CA LYS A 306 -32.52 -17.03 0.58
C LYS A 306 -33.33 -17.18 -0.70
N GLU A 307 -33.18 -16.26 -1.65
CA GLU A 307 -33.84 -16.36 -2.96
C GLU A 307 -33.32 -17.56 -3.75
N MET A 308 -32.00 -17.80 -3.73
CA MET A 308 -31.39 -18.98 -4.35
C MET A 308 -31.87 -20.29 -3.70
N GLN A 309 -32.00 -20.33 -2.38
CA GLN A 309 -32.55 -21.48 -1.66
C GLN A 309 -34.01 -21.72 -2.02
N LYS A 310 -34.83 -20.65 -2.08
CA LYS A 310 -36.22 -20.76 -2.50
C LYS A 310 -36.32 -21.28 -3.94
N LEU A 311 -35.56 -20.67 -4.86
CA LEU A 311 -35.57 -21.06 -6.27
C LEU A 311 -35.11 -22.51 -6.46
N ALA A 312 -34.05 -22.92 -5.77
CA ALA A 312 -33.59 -24.31 -5.75
C ALA A 312 -34.66 -25.25 -5.20
N GLY A 313 -35.28 -24.90 -4.07
CA GLY A 313 -36.38 -25.68 -3.47
C GLY A 313 -37.59 -25.81 -4.40
N ASP A 314 -38.02 -24.71 -5.03
CA ASP A 314 -39.14 -24.65 -5.98
C ASP A 314 -38.89 -25.55 -7.21
N HIS A 315 -37.62 -25.83 -7.55
CA HIS A 315 -37.21 -26.70 -8.66
C HIS A 315 -36.67 -28.07 -8.20
N GLY A 316 -36.88 -28.46 -6.94
CA GLY A 316 -36.46 -29.77 -6.43
C GLY A 316 -34.95 -29.96 -6.28
N ILE A 317 -34.15 -28.88 -6.33
CA ILE A 317 -32.71 -28.93 -6.09
C ILE A 317 -32.46 -28.88 -4.58
N ALA A 318 -31.68 -29.85 -4.08
CA ALA A 318 -31.32 -29.92 -2.67
C ALA A 318 -30.63 -28.63 -2.20
N ILE A 319 -31.19 -28.00 -1.16
CA ILE A 319 -30.65 -26.77 -0.55
C ILE A 319 -29.59 -27.03 0.52
N SER A 320 -29.41 -28.29 0.90
CA SER A 320 -28.39 -28.78 1.84
C SER A 320 -27.55 -29.86 1.20
N LYS A 321 -26.37 -30.08 1.77
CA LYS A 321 -25.48 -31.19 1.45
C LYS A 321 -25.14 -31.95 2.73
N SER A 322 -25.00 -33.26 2.59
CA SER A 322 -24.45 -34.14 3.60
C SER A 322 -22.93 -34.04 3.55
N GLU A 323 -22.32 -33.65 4.67
CA GLU A 323 -20.87 -33.57 4.79
C GLU A 323 -20.44 -34.37 6.02
N GLN A 324 -19.50 -35.30 5.83
CA GLN A 324 -18.93 -36.06 6.95
C GLN A 324 -18.20 -35.12 7.90
N LYS A 325 -18.37 -35.32 9.20
CA LYS A 325 -17.67 -34.52 10.21
C LYS A 325 -16.18 -34.81 10.14
N LYS A 326 -15.43 -33.83 9.64
CA LYS A 326 -13.96 -33.85 9.58
C LYS A 326 -13.38 -33.30 10.88
N ILE A 327 -12.55 -34.09 11.56
CA ILE A 327 -11.64 -33.60 12.61
C ILE A 327 -10.28 -33.40 11.96
N THR A 328 -9.90 -32.14 11.78
CA THR A 328 -8.58 -31.78 11.24
C THR A 328 -7.48 -32.26 12.18
N GLY A 329 -6.56 -33.04 11.62
CA GLY A 329 -5.33 -33.44 12.30
C GLY A 329 -4.27 -32.35 12.21
N TRP A 330 -3.25 -32.40 13.06
CA TRP A 330 -2.27 -31.30 13.15
C TRP A 330 -1.09 -31.44 12.19
N VAL A 331 -0.79 -32.65 11.67
CA VAL A 331 0.34 -32.85 10.75
C VAL A 331 0.14 -32.07 9.45
N GLY A 332 1.18 -31.37 9.00
CA GLY A 332 1.15 -30.54 7.79
C GLY A 332 0.33 -29.26 7.92
N GLU A 333 -0.40 -29.07 9.01
CA GLU A 333 -1.20 -27.87 9.26
C GLU A 333 -0.35 -26.76 9.90
N PRO A 334 -0.76 -25.49 9.77
CA PRO A 334 -0.05 -24.36 10.36
C PRO A 334 -0.05 -24.38 11.89
N LYS A 335 1.09 -23.99 12.47
CA LYS A 335 1.26 -23.77 13.90
C LYS A 335 0.58 -22.47 14.34
N GLY A 336 -0.05 -22.49 15.52
CA GLY A 336 -0.58 -21.30 16.18
C GLY A 336 0.52 -20.45 16.84
N LEU A 337 0.21 -19.18 17.14
CA LEU A 337 1.12 -18.21 17.74
C LEU A 337 1.80 -18.73 19.01
N LEU A 338 1.05 -19.40 19.88
CA LEU A 338 1.57 -19.88 21.16
C LEU A 338 2.60 -21.00 20.96
N GLN A 339 2.39 -21.87 19.97
CA GLN A 339 3.35 -22.91 19.61
C GLN A 339 4.63 -22.28 19.04
N VAL A 340 4.50 -21.36 18.09
CA VAL A 340 5.64 -20.67 17.46
C VAL A 340 6.45 -19.90 18.51
N ALA A 341 5.77 -19.15 19.38
CA ALA A 341 6.42 -18.39 20.43
C ALA A 341 7.16 -19.29 21.44
N ARG A 342 6.58 -20.44 21.79
CA ARG A 342 7.20 -21.43 22.68
C ARG A 342 8.46 -22.05 22.06
N GLU A 343 8.38 -22.52 20.83
CA GLU A 343 9.50 -23.15 20.11
C GLU A 343 10.67 -22.19 19.91
N ARG A 344 10.38 -20.89 19.76
CA ARG A 344 11.39 -19.84 19.63
C ARG A 344 11.92 -19.30 20.96
N GLY A 345 11.47 -19.83 22.09
CA GLY A 345 11.90 -19.37 23.42
C GLY A 345 11.45 -17.95 23.75
N LEU A 346 10.39 -17.45 23.13
CA LEU A 346 9.91 -16.06 23.30
C LEU A 346 8.94 -15.90 24.48
N ILE A 347 8.51 -17.00 25.08
CA ILE A 347 7.59 -17.03 26.22
C ILE A 347 8.06 -18.02 27.28
N ASP A 348 7.64 -17.78 28.52
CA ASP A 348 7.83 -18.74 29.60
C ASP A 348 6.96 -19.98 29.39
N HIS A 349 7.60 -21.14 29.27
CA HIS A 349 6.94 -22.42 29.03
C HIS A 349 5.98 -22.81 30.17
N ASN A 350 6.33 -22.47 31.41
CA ASN A 350 5.54 -22.80 32.60
C ASN A 350 4.35 -21.85 32.79
N ASN A 351 4.45 -20.63 32.26
CA ASN A 351 3.46 -19.58 32.44
C ASN A 351 2.79 -19.12 31.13
N HIS A 352 2.66 -20.03 30.16
CA HIS A 352 2.08 -19.73 28.84
C HIS A 352 0.63 -19.21 28.90
N HIS A 353 -0.13 -19.55 29.95
CA HIS A 353 -1.50 -19.07 30.19
C HIS A 353 -1.58 -17.56 30.46
N LEU A 354 -0.46 -16.90 30.78
CA LEU A 354 -0.39 -15.45 30.98
C LEU A 354 -0.39 -14.66 29.67
N TYR A 355 -0.19 -15.32 28.53
CA TYR A 355 -0.10 -14.68 27.22
C TYR A 355 -1.45 -14.72 26.50
N SER A 356 -1.79 -13.65 25.78
CA SER A 356 -3.00 -13.56 24.96
C SER A 356 -2.70 -13.16 23.52
N ALA A 357 -3.66 -13.38 22.61
CA ALA A 357 -3.50 -13.03 21.21
C ALA A 357 -3.13 -11.55 21.01
N ASN A 358 -3.84 -10.66 21.70
CA ASN A 358 -3.73 -9.21 21.62
C ASN A 358 -3.24 -8.64 22.95
N PRO A 359 -2.68 -7.42 22.95
CA PRO A 359 -2.30 -6.74 24.18
C PRO A 359 -3.53 -6.46 25.05
N LYS A 360 -3.39 -6.69 26.35
CA LYS A 360 -4.39 -6.33 27.37
C LYS A 360 -4.01 -5.00 28.02
N LYS A 361 -4.99 -4.26 28.53
CA LYS A 361 -4.73 -3.06 29.31
C LYS A 361 -4.23 -3.43 30.71
N ASN A 362 -3.15 -2.80 31.13
CA ASN A 362 -2.68 -2.78 32.51
C ASN A 362 -3.63 -1.91 33.37
N PRO A 363 -3.53 -1.98 34.72
CA PRO A 363 -4.33 -1.16 35.62
C PRO A 363 -4.20 0.35 35.41
N ASP A 364 -3.09 0.81 34.83
CA ASP A 364 -2.83 2.21 34.44
C ASP A 364 -3.47 2.61 33.10
N GLY A 365 -4.17 1.69 32.44
CA GLY A 365 -4.83 1.89 31.15
C GLY A 365 -3.92 1.73 29.93
N LYS A 366 -2.60 1.50 30.10
CA LYS A 366 -1.66 1.27 29.00
C LYS A 366 -1.76 -0.16 28.48
N LEU A 367 -1.52 -0.35 27.18
CA LEU A 367 -1.46 -1.68 26.58
C LEU A 367 -0.17 -2.40 26.99
N ASN A 368 -0.29 -3.67 27.35
CA ASN A 368 0.83 -4.56 27.67
C ASN A 368 1.17 -5.42 26.45
N ASP A 369 2.18 -5.00 25.70
CA ASP A 369 2.67 -5.73 24.53
C ASP A 369 3.54 -6.94 24.90
N GLU A 370 4.13 -6.97 26.10
CA GLU A 370 4.99 -8.07 26.56
C GLU A 370 4.23 -9.39 26.82
N LYS A 371 2.90 -9.31 26.94
CA LYS A 371 2.00 -10.48 27.08
C LYS A 371 1.13 -10.71 25.84
N SER A 372 1.40 -9.99 24.75
CA SER A 372 0.72 -10.12 23.47
C SER A 372 1.50 -11.03 22.53
N LEU A 373 0.96 -12.20 22.20
CA LEU A 373 1.59 -13.13 21.28
C LEU A 373 1.81 -12.51 19.89
N ARG A 374 0.86 -11.67 19.41
CA ARG A 374 1.03 -10.97 18.14
C ARG A 374 2.16 -9.94 18.20
N SER A 375 2.31 -9.23 19.32
CA SER A 375 3.39 -8.26 19.49
C SER A 375 4.75 -8.96 19.61
N ILE A 376 4.82 -10.08 20.34
CA ILE A 376 6.04 -10.87 20.53
C ILE A 376 6.48 -11.56 19.23
N VAL A 377 5.61 -12.35 18.61
CA VAL A 377 5.94 -13.07 17.37
C VAL A 377 6.12 -12.10 16.21
N GLY A 378 5.36 -11.00 16.18
CA GLY A 378 5.47 -9.97 15.15
C GLY A 378 6.79 -9.20 15.16
N GLN A 379 7.57 -9.27 16.24
CA GLN A 379 8.92 -8.73 16.32
C GLN A 379 9.99 -9.66 15.71
N CYS A 380 9.65 -10.91 15.42
CA CYS A 380 10.57 -11.82 14.76
C CYS A 380 10.92 -11.30 13.36
N THR A 381 12.19 -11.40 12.99
CA THR A 381 12.72 -10.83 11.74
C THR A 381 12.04 -11.38 10.49
N ASP A 382 11.68 -12.67 10.47
CA ASP A 382 10.96 -13.31 9.37
C ASP A 382 9.50 -12.81 9.24
N PHE A 383 8.85 -12.47 10.35
CA PHE A 383 7.53 -11.83 10.33
C PHE A 383 7.61 -10.36 9.90
N GLN A 384 8.60 -9.62 10.40
CA GLN A 384 8.81 -8.21 10.03
C GLN A 384 9.18 -8.04 8.55
N ASN A 385 10.02 -8.94 8.03
CA ASN A 385 10.51 -8.91 6.67
C ASN A 385 9.63 -9.69 5.67
N GLU A 386 8.50 -10.27 6.12
CA GLU A 386 7.57 -10.93 5.22
C GLU A 386 7.06 -9.93 4.18
N LEU A 387 7.36 -10.16 2.91
CA LEU A 387 6.93 -9.27 1.83
C LEU A 387 5.41 -9.33 1.65
N THR A 388 4.83 -8.20 1.24
CA THR A 388 3.45 -8.19 0.74
C THR A 388 3.35 -8.89 -0.60
N HIS A 389 2.15 -9.27 -1.01
CA HIS A 389 1.91 -9.85 -2.32
C HIS A 389 2.38 -8.93 -3.46
N LEU A 390 2.11 -7.62 -3.35
CA LEU A 390 2.60 -6.62 -4.32
C LEU A 390 4.13 -6.52 -4.34
N GLN A 391 4.82 -6.62 -3.20
CA GLN A 391 6.28 -6.59 -3.18
C GLN A 391 6.90 -7.85 -3.82
N VAL A 392 6.32 -9.03 -3.57
CA VAL A 392 6.74 -10.27 -4.24
C VAL A 392 6.55 -10.13 -5.75
N MET A 393 5.37 -9.67 -6.17
CA MET A 393 5.07 -9.44 -7.57
C MET A 393 6.03 -8.43 -8.22
N ALA A 394 6.32 -7.32 -7.53
CA ALA A 394 7.28 -6.32 -8.01
C ALA A 394 8.67 -6.93 -8.26
N ASN A 395 9.17 -7.74 -7.33
CA ASN A 395 10.47 -8.42 -7.46
C ASN A 395 10.52 -9.37 -8.67
N GLU A 396 9.44 -10.11 -8.91
CA GLU A 396 9.31 -11.00 -10.08
C GLU A 396 9.26 -10.19 -11.37
N LEU A 397 8.55 -9.07 -11.35
CA LEU A 397 8.50 -8.11 -12.44
C LEU A 397 9.72 -7.18 -12.52
N LYS A 398 10.78 -7.40 -11.74
CA LYS A 398 12.03 -6.60 -11.76
C LYS A 398 11.80 -5.09 -11.57
N VAL A 399 10.85 -4.73 -10.71
CA VAL A 399 10.61 -3.36 -10.23
C VAL A 399 10.56 -3.39 -8.69
N GLN A 400 10.53 -2.22 -8.05
CA GLN A 400 10.45 -2.14 -6.59
C GLN A 400 9.11 -1.57 -6.13
N VAL A 401 8.64 -2.00 -4.95
CA VAL A 401 7.51 -1.41 -4.24
C VAL A 401 7.95 -0.96 -2.86
N MET A 402 7.64 0.30 -2.53
CA MET A 402 7.83 0.88 -1.21
C MET A 402 6.50 1.43 -0.68
N PHE A 403 6.33 1.31 0.64
CA PHE A 403 5.17 1.86 1.33
C PHE A 403 5.55 3.15 2.06
N THR A 404 4.82 4.23 1.82
CA THR A 404 4.95 5.45 2.62
C THR A 404 4.59 5.16 4.08
N PRO A 405 5.31 5.71 5.07
CA PRO A 405 5.00 5.54 6.49
C PRO A 405 3.52 5.78 6.83
N LYS A 406 2.96 4.92 7.69
CA LYS A 406 1.58 5.07 8.18
C LYS A 406 1.36 6.43 8.83
N PHE A 407 0.16 6.96 8.70
CA PHE A 407 -0.28 8.25 9.25
C PHE A 407 0.33 9.49 8.58
N HIS A 408 1.34 9.34 7.72
CA HIS A 408 2.04 10.46 7.08
C HIS A 408 1.51 10.79 5.68
N ALA A 409 0.28 11.34 5.60
CA ALA A 409 -0.36 11.72 4.34
C ALA A 409 0.40 12.81 3.56
N GLU A 410 1.20 13.63 4.25
CA GLU A 410 2.02 14.70 3.68
C GLU A 410 3.18 14.22 2.81
N MET A 411 3.52 12.94 2.88
CA MET A 411 4.56 12.30 2.07
C MET A 411 4.04 11.02 1.38
N ALA A 412 2.72 10.84 1.31
CA ALA A 412 2.10 9.70 0.64
C ALA A 412 2.37 9.77 -0.86
N GLY A 413 2.95 8.70 -1.39
CA GLY A 413 3.45 8.67 -2.77
C GLY A 413 4.49 9.77 -3.02
N GLU A 414 4.46 10.34 -4.23
CA GLU A 414 5.11 11.62 -4.54
C GLU A 414 4.11 12.78 -4.55
N GLY A 415 3.16 12.79 -3.59
CA GLY A 415 2.18 13.88 -3.46
C GLY A 415 0.74 13.53 -3.83
N ILE A 416 0.39 12.24 -3.95
CA ILE A 416 -0.96 11.79 -4.37
C ILE A 416 -2.10 12.34 -3.50
N GLU A 417 -1.86 12.52 -2.20
CA GLU A 417 -2.86 13.09 -1.29
C GLU A 417 -3.15 14.56 -1.58
N TYR A 418 -2.17 15.31 -2.11
CA TYR A 418 -2.37 16.70 -2.57
C TYR A 418 -3.18 16.72 -3.86
N SER A 419 -2.86 15.86 -4.83
CA SER A 419 -3.61 15.70 -6.07
C SER A 419 -5.08 15.37 -5.80
N TRP A 420 -5.34 14.39 -4.94
CA TRP A 420 -6.70 14.09 -4.52
C TRP A 420 -7.32 15.22 -3.71
N GLY A 421 -6.57 15.86 -2.82
CA GLY A 421 -7.01 17.03 -2.08
C GLY A 421 -7.55 18.12 -3.00
N PHE A 422 -6.80 18.45 -4.04
CA PHE A 422 -7.17 19.43 -5.05
C PHE A 422 -8.40 19.01 -5.83
N ALA A 423 -8.39 17.83 -6.45
CA ALA A 423 -9.51 17.34 -7.26
C ALA A 423 -10.82 17.25 -6.44
N LYS A 424 -10.76 16.73 -5.21
CA LYS A 424 -11.91 16.73 -4.28
C LYS A 424 -12.34 18.14 -3.93
N GLY A 425 -11.39 19.06 -3.72
CA GLY A 425 -11.65 20.48 -3.49
C GLY A 425 -12.39 21.14 -4.65
N SER A 426 -11.90 20.94 -5.88
CA SER A 426 -12.52 21.40 -7.13
C SER A 426 -13.93 20.86 -7.26
N TYR A 427 -14.10 19.53 -7.16
CA TYR A 427 -15.39 18.86 -7.20
C TYR A 427 -16.36 19.44 -6.17
N ARG A 428 -15.94 19.64 -4.91
CA ARG A 428 -16.80 20.17 -3.83
C ARG A 428 -17.35 21.57 -4.15
N ARG A 429 -16.60 22.42 -4.87
CA ARG A 429 -17.04 23.77 -5.27
C ARG A 429 -18.01 23.79 -6.44
N LYS A 430 -18.09 22.70 -7.23
CA LYS A 430 -18.99 22.64 -8.39
C LYS A 430 -20.46 22.64 -7.92
N PRO A 431 -21.40 23.28 -8.65
CA PRO A 431 -22.80 23.34 -8.29
C PRO A 431 -23.44 21.95 -8.09
N LEU A 432 -24.40 21.84 -7.17
CA LEU A 432 -25.08 20.56 -6.89
C LEU A 432 -25.86 20.01 -8.08
N GLN A 433 -26.30 20.87 -9.02
CA GLN A 433 -27.06 20.39 -10.19
C GLN A 433 -26.20 19.53 -11.12
N LYS A 434 -24.88 19.81 -11.18
CA LYS A 434 -23.89 19.02 -11.94
C LYS A 434 -23.47 17.71 -11.27
N LYS A 435 -24.10 17.32 -10.15
CA LYS A 435 -23.73 16.13 -9.36
C LYS A 435 -24.88 15.12 -9.24
N ARG A 436 -25.98 15.36 -9.94
CA ARG A 436 -27.25 14.66 -9.70
C ARG A 436 -27.33 13.34 -10.44
N LYS A 437 -27.03 13.33 -11.73
CA LYS A 437 -27.07 12.11 -12.52
C LYS A 437 -25.69 11.46 -12.54
N ARG A 438 -25.68 10.17 -12.87
CA ARG A 438 -24.45 9.39 -13.00
C ARG A 438 -23.50 9.99 -14.04
N VAL A 439 -23.99 10.27 -15.26
CA VAL A 439 -23.17 10.83 -16.33
C VAL A 439 -22.59 12.18 -15.91
N ASP A 440 -23.42 13.05 -15.30
CA ASP A 440 -22.95 14.32 -14.75
C ASP A 440 -21.82 14.12 -13.72
N PHE A 441 -21.91 13.07 -12.88
CA PHE A 441 -20.87 12.74 -11.91
C PHE A 441 -19.57 12.27 -12.59
N GLU A 442 -19.67 11.37 -13.57
CA GLU A 442 -18.52 10.85 -14.33
C GLU A 442 -17.81 11.98 -15.07
N ASP A 443 -18.55 12.79 -15.82
CA ASP A 443 -18.03 13.97 -16.53
C ASP A 443 -17.37 14.97 -15.57
N LEU A 444 -17.95 15.17 -14.40
CA LEU A 444 -17.41 16.10 -13.40
C LEU A 444 -16.16 15.57 -12.71
N VAL A 445 -16.04 14.26 -12.51
CA VAL A 445 -14.80 13.65 -12.03
C VAL A 445 -13.70 13.89 -13.06
N ASP A 446 -14.00 13.66 -14.34
CA ASP A 446 -13.05 13.84 -15.45
C ASP A 446 -12.64 15.30 -15.59
N GLU A 447 -13.59 16.22 -15.46
CA GLU A 447 -13.32 17.66 -15.38
C GLU A 447 -12.37 17.96 -14.21
N CYS A 448 -12.63 17.45 -13.00
CA CYS A 448 -11.86 17.77 -11.80
C CYS A 448 -10.50 17.06 -11.69
N THR A 449 -10.25 16.04 -12.50
CA THR A 449 -8.96 15.34 -12.60
C THR A 449 -8.26 15.59 -13.93
N ASN A 450 -8.76 16.55 -14.72
CA ASN A 450 -8.22 16.84 -16.05
C ASN A 450 -6.74 17.27 -15.97
N VAL A 451 -5.89 16.63 -16.76
CA VAL A 451 -4.43 16.80 -16.72
C VAL A 451 -3.92 18.06 -17.43
N GLU A 452 -4.78 18.76 -18.16
CA GLU A 452 -4.43 20.01 -18.85
C GLU A 452 -4.88 21.24 -18.05
N THR A 453 -5.95 21.13 -17.28
CA THR A 453 -6.57 22.29 -16.61
C THR A 453 -6.54 22.23 -15.08
N GLU A 454 -6.67 21.04 -14.48
CA GLU A 454 -6.80 20.88 -13.04
C GLU A 454 -5.53 20.24 -12.46
N LEU A 455 -5.27 18.96 -12.74
CA LEU A 455 -4.10 18.20 -12.29
C LEU A 455 -2.94 18.27 -13.29
N THR A 456 -2.54 19.49 -13.62
CA THR A 456 -1.47 19.73 -14.59
C THR A 456 -0.13 19.16 -14.14
N LYS A 457 0.73 18.78 -15.09
CA LYS A 457 2.07 18.26 -14.77
C LYS A 457 2.90 19.22 -13.92
N ALA A 458 2.72 20.53 -14.10
CA ALA A 458 3.33 21.55 -13.25
C ALA A 458 2.79 21.48 -11.80
N ARG A 459 1.47 21.32 -11.63
CA ARG A 459 0.85 21.14 -10.31
C ARG A 459 1.31 19.85 -9.63
N ILE A 460 1.40 18.74 -10.37
CA ILE A 460 1.92 17.46 -9.84
C ILE A 460 3.36 17.61 -9.35
N ARG A 461 4.23 18.27 -10.13
CA ARG A 461 5.61 18.55 -9.70
C ARG A 461 5.67 19.45 -8.47
N LYS A 462 4.81 20.48 -8.37
CA LYS A 462 4.66 21.32 -7.16
C LYS A 462 4.27 20.49 -5.94
N PHE A 463 3.32 19.55 -6.08
CA PHE A 463 2.91 18.66 -5.00
C PHE A 463 4.00 17.67 -4.59
N SER A 464 4.72 17.10 -5.56
CA SER A 464 5.89 16.25 -5.32
C SER A 464 6.99 17.02 -4.58
N ALA A 465 7.31 18.25 -4.98
CA ALA A 465 8.28 19.10 -4.30
C ALA A 465 7.89 19.36 -2.83
N ARG A 466 6.59 19.55 -2.56
CA ARG A 466 6.09 19.70 -1.19
C ARG A 466 6.23 18.42 -0.38
N ALA A 467 5.87 17.27 -0.94
CA ALA A 467 6.05 15.97 -0.29
C ALA A 467 7.53 15.69 0.02
N ARG A 468 8.43 15.98 -0.93
CA ARG A 468 9.87 15.89 -0.75
C ARG A 468 10.38 16.80 0.35
N ALA A 469 9.85 18.02 0.48
CA ALA A 469 10.24 18.93 1.56
C ALA A 469 9.96 18.32 2.96
N TYR A 470 8.85 17.61 3.12
CA TYR A 470 8.58 16.82 4.34
C TYR A 470 9.59 15.69 4.53
N LEU A 471 9.91 14.92 3.47
CA LEU A 471 10.91 13.86 3.56
C LEU A 471 12.27 14.38 4.03
N CYS A 472 12.77 15.48 3.43
CA CYS A 472 14.03 16.10 3.82
C CYS A 472 14.00 16.57 5.28
N THR A 473 12.86 17.13 5.73
CA THR A 473 12.65 17.53 7.12
C THR A 473 12.83 16.36 8.07
N TYR A 474 12.07 15.28 7.86
CA TYR A 474 12.08 14.14 8.77
C TYR A 474 13.45 13.45 8.78
N HIS A 475 14.14 13.42 7.63
CA HIS A 475 15.50 12.91 7.55
C HIS A 475 16.51 13.76 8.33
N TYR A 476 16.44 15.08 8.18
CA TYR A 476 17.29 16.00 8.94
C TYR A 476 17.10 15.84 10.45
N LEU A 477 15.85 15.81 10.92
CA LEU A 477 15.55 15.64 12.35
C LEU A 477 15.98 14.28 12.90
N ALA A 478 15.97 13.24 12.06
CA ALA A 478 16.44 11.93 12.44
C ALA A 478 17.97 11.84 12.57
N THR A 479 18.70 12.76 11.93
CA THR A 479 20.17 12.78 11.88
C THR A 479 20.79 13.87 12.75
N ALA A 480 20.03 14.90 13.14
CA ALA A 480 20.47 15.91 14.09
C ALA A 480 20.67 15.31 15.50
N GLU A 481 21.77 15.67 16.17
CA GLU A 481 22.07 15.19 17.52
C GLU A 481 21.04 15.68 18.56
N PRO A 482 20.75 14.91 19.63
CA PRO A 482 19.68 15.20 20.61
C PRO A 482 19.80 16.51 21.40
N THR A 483 20.95 17.19 21.34
CA THR A 483 21.23 18.43 22.08
C THR A 483 20.49 19.66 21.55
N SER A 484 19.81 19.57 20.40
CA SER A 484 19.00 20.66 19.85
C SER A 484 17.50 20.59 20.18
N ALA A 485 17.05 19.65 21.02
CA ALA A 485 15.62 19.52 21.34
C ALA A 485 15.04 20.67 22.19
N ALA A 486 15.86 21.63 22.62
CA ALA A 486 15.43 22.87 23.26
C ALA A 486 16.09 24.09 22.61
N ILE A 487 15.72 24.41 21.37
CA ILE A 487 16.04 25.71 20.77
C ILE A 487 15.16 26.76 21.47
N LYS A 488 15.78 27.60 22.31
CA LYS A 488 15.16 28.82 22.82
C LYS A 488 15.09 29.84 21.68
N ASP A 489 13.99 30.60 21.61
CA ASP A 489 13.58 31.54 20.54
C ASP A 489 14.60 32.63 20.10
N ASN A 490 15.82 32.68 20.63
CA ASN A 490 16.67 33.87 20.57
C ASN A 490 17.98 33.80 19.75
N ASP A 491 18.31 32.71 19.05
CA ASP A 491 19.52 32.69 18.21
C ASP A 491 19.22 33.01 16.75
N GLN A 492 19.38 34.28 16.37
CA GLN A 492 19.27 34.75 14.98
C GLN A 492 20.35 34.15 14.05
N GLU A 493 21.51 33.74 14.57
CA GLU A 493 22.61 33.17 13.76
C GLU A 493 22.34 31.74 13.26
N LYS A 494 21.46 30.96 13.91
CA LYS A 494 21.09 29.60 13.44
C LYS A 494 19.96 29.58 12.42
N LYS A 495 19.25 30.69 12.22
CA LYS A 495 18.21 30.86 11.18
C LYS A 495 18.78 30.82 9.76
N GLN A 496 20.09 30.99 9.59
CA GLN A 496 20.72 31.11 8.28
C GLN A 496 21.02 29.79 7.56
N LYS A 497 20.95 28.62 8.23
CA LYS A 497 21.40 27.36 7.62
C LYS A 497 20.36 26.57 6.82
N VAL A 498 19.07 26.94 6.81
CA VAL A 498 18.07 26.20 5.99
C VAL A 498 16.86 27.09 5.58
N PRO A 499 16.80 27.69 4.38
CA PRO A 499 15.68 28.44 3.82
C PRO A 499 14.43 27.59 3.56
N MET A 500 14.51 26.27 3.74
CA MET A 500 13.33 25.41 3.77
C MET A 500 12.70 25.37 5.16
N MET A 501 13.44 25.64 6.26
CA MET A 501 13.03 25.26 7.63
C MET A 501 12.09 26.22 8.36
N ASP A 502 12.03 27.51 8.00
CA ASP A 502 11.14 28.46 8.67
C ASP A 502 9.65 28.14 8.43
N GLU A 503 9.30 27.57 7.27
CA GLU A 503 7.98 26.97 7.07
C GLU A 503 7.84 25.65 7.85
N ILE A 504 8.92 24.86 7.95
CA ILE A 504 8.94 23.51 8.50
C ILE A 504 8.73 23.47 10.03
N GLU A 505 9.33 24.37 10.82
CA GLU A 505 9.06 24.44 12.28
C GLU A 505 7.59 24.84 12.55
N ARG A 506 7.04 25.71 11.71
CA ARG A 506 5.64 26.15 11.77
C ARG A 506 4.68 25.03 11.35
N LEU A 507 5.10 24.15 10.43
CA LEU A 507 4.38 22.95 10.04
C LEU A 507 4.47 21.89 11.15
N MET A 508 5.63 21.51 11.68
CA MET A 508 5.71 20.49 12.73
C MET A 508 4.87 20.79 13.99
N LYS A 509 4.91 22.03 14.51
CA LYS A 509 4.13 22.43 15.70
C LYS A 509 2.61 22.32 15.49
N LYS A 510 2.13 22.35 14.25
CA LYS A 510 0.70 22.26 13.90
C LYS A 510 0.22 20.83 13.58
N PHE A 511 1.10 19.83 13.43
CA PHE A 511 0.80 18.65 12.57
C PHE A 511 0.51 17.33 13.26
N LYS A 512 0.19 17.35 14.55
CA LYS A 512 -0.14 16.13 15.32
C LYS A 512 -1.55 15.55 15.07
N THR A 513 -2.34 16.05 14.11
CA THR A 513 -3.77 15.70 14.01
C THR A 513 -4.41 15.75 12.61
N HIS A 514 -3.74 15.32 11.53
CA HIS A 514 -4.28 15.50 10.17
C HIS A 514 -4.62 14.21 9.42
N ARG A 515 -5.59 14.28 8.49
CA ARG A 515 -6.15 13.10 7.79
C ARG A 515 -5.80 13.03 6.32
N CYS A 516 -5.62 14.18 5.67
CA CYS A 516 -5.26 14.29 4.26
C CYS A 516 -4.68 15.68 4.00
N ALA A 517 -3.98 15.86 2.87
CA ALA A 517 -3.36 17.13 2.48
C ALA A 517 -4.31 18.33 2.52
N PHE A 518 -5.58 18.11 2.15
CA PHE A 518 -6.59 19.15 2.14
C PHE A 518 -6.90 19.71 3.54
N ASP A 519 -6.77 18.90 4.60
CA ASP A 519 -7.11 19.35 5.95
C ASP A 519 -6.02 20.24 6.56
N PHE A 520 -4.76 20.02 6.19
CA PHE A 520 -3.61 20.69 6.79
C PHE A 520 -2.94 21.74 5.91
N ASP A 521 -3.06 21.63 4.58
CA ASP A 521 -2.41 22.53 3.62
C ASP A 521 -3.38 23.08 2.56
N ARG A 522 -4.63 23.37 2.95
CA ARG A 522 -5.68 23.79 2.02
C ARG A 522 -5.28 24.97 1.12
N GLY A 523 -4.55 25.96 1.65
CA GLY A 523 -4.06 27.10 0.87
C GLY A 523 -3.16 26.63 -0.26
N PHE A 524 -2.06 25.98 0.09
CA PHE A 524 -1.11 25.40 -0.87
C PHE A 524 -1.74 24.43 -1.87
N VAL A 525 -2.65 23.57 -1.41
CA VAL A 525 -3.35 22.61 -2.27
C VAL A 525 -4.19 23.35 -3.30
N MET A 526 -4.87 24.43 -2.90
CA MET A 526 -5.84 25.12 -3.74
C MET A 526 -5.28 26.27 -4.59
N ASP A 527 -4.09 26.76 -4.24
CA ASP A 527 -3.27 27.65 -5.08
C ASP A 527 -2.68 26.83 -6.24
#